data_AF-A0A0G1LJW8-F1
#
_entry.id   AF-A0A0G1LJW8-F1
#
_cell.length_a   1.000
_cell.length_b   1.000
_cell.length_c   1.000
_cell.angle_alpha   90.00
_cell.angle_beta   90.00
_cell.angle_gamma   90.00
#
_symmetry.space_group_name_H-M   'P 1'
#
loop_
_entity.id
_entity.type
_entity.pdbx_description
1 polymer ?
#
loop_
_entity_poly.entity_id
_entity_poly.type
_entity_poly.pdbx_seq_one_letter_code
_entity_poly.pdbx_strand_id
1 'polypeptide(L)'
;MNKLAGAKLLSPFFIVSALFILLGCGETHDRTPTTITLKTGQVLECPKGTVTQTDLDVQRVYCRQDEKTVRIMWEDIKSITRLNQ
;
A
#
# COMPACT_ATOMS: atom_id res chain seq x y z
N MET A 1 29.43 -27.06 -38.69
CA MET A 1 29.54 -27.81 -37.43
C MET A 1 29.44 -26.81 -36.28
N ASN A 2 28.40 -26.98 -35.43
CA ASN A 2 28.27 -26.66 -33.99
C ASN A 2 28.76 -25.28 -33.48
N LYS A 3 27.84 -24.38 -33.09
CA LYS A 3 27.17 -24.24 -31.77
C LYS A 3 28.05 -23.59 -30.68
N LEU A 4 27.72 -22.37 -30.30
CA LEU A 4 27.74 -21.82 -28.93
C LEU A 4 26.93 -20.51 -28.97
N ALA A 5 25.62 -20.60 -28.80
CA ALA A 5 24.92 -20.51 -27.51
C ALA A 5 24.93 -19.06 -26.99
N GLY A 6 23.81 -18.37 -27.22
CA GLY A 6 23.53 -17.05 -26.70
C GLY A 6 23.53 -17.02 -25.17
N ALA A 7 24.27 -16.07 -24.62
CA ALA A 7 24.08 -15.63 -23.25
C ALA A 7 22.80 -14.78 -23.20
N LYS A 8 21.80 -15.33 -22.51
CA LYS A 8 20.52 -14.69 -22.21
C LYS A 8 20.75 -13.35 -21.51
N LEU A 9 20.09 -12.34 -22.06
CA LEU A 9 19.62 -11.12 -21.40
C LEU A 9 19.52 -11.29 -19.88
N LEU A 10 20.45 -10.66 -19.14
CA LEU A 10 20.28 -10.44 -17.72
C LEU A 10 19.18 -9.39 -17.55
N SER A 11 18.04 -9.91 -17.10
CA SER A 11 16.81 -9.20 -16.75
C SER A 11 17.08 -7.99 -15.84
N PRO A 12 16.57 -6.78 -16.16
CA PRO A 12 16.71 -5.59 -15.32
C PRO A 12 15.67 -5.56 -14.17
N PHE A 13 15.37 -6.69 -13.53
CA PHE A 13 14.28 -6.79 -12.55
C PHE A 13 14.71 -6.69 -11.07
N PHE A 14 15.99 -6.47 -10.76
CA PHE A 14 16.51 -6.56 -9.39
C PHE A 14 17.30 -5.32 -8.92
N ILE A 15 16.89 -4.11 -9.33
CA ILE A 15 17.46 -2.86 -8.79
C ILE A 15 16.33 -1.90 -8.33
N VAL A 16 15.31 -2.43 -7.66
CA VAL A 16 14.26 -1.60 -7.03
C VAL A 16 13.98 -2.12 -5.62
N SER A 17 14.98 -2.10 -4.73
CA SER A 17 14.72 -2.29 -3.27
C SER A 17 15.82 -1.77 -2.35
N ALA A 18 16.96 -1.29 -2.87
CA ALA A 18 18.09 -0.86 -2.03
C ALA A 18 18.15 0.66 -1.73
N LEU A 19 17.13 1.44 -2.11
CA LEU A 19 17.13 2.90 -1.96
C LEU A 19 15.88 3.46 -1.24
N PHE A 20 15.40 2.76 -0.20
CA PHE A 20 14.29 3.23 0.65
C PHE A 20 14.67 3.30 2.15
N ILE A 21 15.97 3.36 2.48
CA ILE A 21 16.44 3.35 3.88
C ILE A 21 17.00 4.72 4.31
N LEU A 22 16.43 5.84 3.87
CA LEU A 22 16.96 7.16 4.24
C LEU A 22 15.98 8.24 4.73
N LEU A 23 14.68 7.99 4.84
CA LEU A 23 13.75 8.99 5.40
C LEU A 23 12.66 8.27 6.20
N GLY A 24 12.52 8.61 7.49
CA GLY A 24 11.61 7.98 8.46
C GLY A 24 10.10 8.15 8.22
N CYS A 25 9.67 8.33 6.97
CA CYS A 25 8.27 8.40 6.56
C CYS A 25 8.06 7.54 5.31
N GLY A 26 7.23 6.50 5.42
CA GLY A 26 6.81 5.66 4.31
C GLY A 26 5.33 5.82 4.02
N GLU A 27 4.98 6.15 2.78
CA GLU A 27 3.59 6.20 2.31
C GLU A 27 3.34 5.08 1.29
N THR A 28 2.30 4.28 1.53
CA THR A 28 1.83 3.24 0.60
C THR A 28 0.46 3.62 0.08
N HIS A 29 0.33 3.71 -1.24
CA HIS A 29 -0.95 4.00 -1.90
C HIS A 29 -1.58 2.73 -2.42
N ASP A 30 -2.76 2.39 -1.91
CA ASP A 30 -3.63 1.35 -2.44
C ASP A 30 -4.81 2.01 -3.13
N ARG A 31 -4.95 1.81 -4.44
CA ARG A 31 -6.07 2.38 -5.23
C ARG A 31 -7.26 1.43 -5.33
N THR A 32 -7.19 0.27 -4.69
CA THR A 32 -8.25 -0.74 -4.71
C THR A 32 -9.39 -0.29 -3.80
N PRO A 33 -10.65 -0.36 -4.24
CA PRO A 33 -11.79 -0.10 -3.35
C PRO A 33 -11.68 -0.97 -2.10
N THR A 34 -11.77 -0.34 -0.94
CA THR A 34 -11.46 -1.00 0.34
C THR A 34 -12.51 -0.64 1.38
N THR A 35 -12.86 -1.60 2.22
CA THR A 35 -13.73 -1.40 3.38
C THR A 35 -12.90 -1.53 4.65
N ILE A 36 -12.96 -0.52 5.52
CA ILE A 36 -12.27 -0.49 6.81
C ILE A 36 -13.31 -0.67 7.91
N THR A 37 -13.15 -1.70 8.74
CA THR A 37 -13.97 -1.87 9.95
C THR A 37 -13.18 -1.39 11.15
N LEU A 38 -13.74 -0.44 11.90
CA LEU A 38 -13.15 0.09 13.13
C LEU A 38 -13.50 -0.81 14.33
N LYS A 39 -12.69 -0.72 15.39
CA LYS A 39 -12.94 -1.40 16.67
C LYS A 39 -14.25 -0.98 17.33
N THR A 40 -14.72 0.23 17.04
CA THR A 40 -16.04 0.74 17.47
C THR A 40 -17.21 0.02 16.81
N GLY A 41 -16.97 -0.77 15.77
CA GLY A 41 -18.01 -1.40 14.94
C GLY A 41 -18.44 -0.57 13.74
N GLN A 42 -17.95 0.68 13.61
CA GLN A 42 -18.20 1.50 12.43
C GLN A 42 -17.48 0.92 11.21
N VAL A 43 -18.16 0.93 10.06
CA VAL A 43 -17.60 0.51 8.77
C VAL A 43 -17.46 1.73 7.87
N LEU A 44 -16.26 1.92 7.31
CA LEU A 44 -15.93 2.99 6.39
C LEU A 44 -15.62 2.42 5.01
N GLU A 45 -16.32 2.91 4.01
CA GLU A 45 -16.07 2.57 2.61
C GLU A 45 -15.10 3.58 2.00
N CYS A 46 -14.06 3.05 1.34
CA CYS A 46 -13.00 3.80 0.68
C CYS A 46 -13.00 3.42 -0.81
N PRO A 47 -13.93 3.96 -1.62
CA PRO A 47 -14.09 3.57 -3.02
C PRO A 47 -12.87 3.90 -3.88
N LYS A 48 -12.11 4.94 -3.50
CA LYS A 48 -10.86 5.35 -4.19
C LYS A 48 -9.61 4.70 -3.58
N GLY A 49 -9.80 3.76 -2.66
CA GLY A 49 -8.76 3.09 -1.90
C GLY A 49 -8.22 3.88 -0.71
N THR A 50 -7.04 3.47 -0.24
CA THR A 50 -6.46 3.92 1.03
C THR A 50 -5.01 4.32 0.88
N VAL A 51 -4.56 5.28 1.67
CA VAL A 51 -3.13 5.61 1.80
C VAL A 51 -2.70 5.26 3.22
N THR A 52 -1.69 4.40 3.36
CA THR A 52 -1.11 4.07 4.66
C THR A 52 0.17 4.87 4.82
N GLN A 53 0.23 5.72 5.83
CA GLN A 53 1.39 6.52 6.18
C GLN A 53 1.98 5.97 7.49
N THR A 54 3.28 5.71 7.50
CA THR A 54 4.03 5.31 8.70
C THR A 54 5.09 6.36 8.95
N ASP A 55 5.00 7.02 10.10
CA ASP A 55 5.90 8.12 10.50
C ASP A 55 6.46 7.81 11.88
N LEU A 56 7.77 7.61 11.96
CA LEU A 56 8.63 7.33 13.15
C LEU A 56 8.18 6.22 14.12
N ASP A 57 6.91 6.16 14.54
CA ASP A 57 6.25 5.09 15.29
C ASP A 57 4.71 5.08 15.16
N VAL A 58 4.13 5.98 14.35
CA VAL A 58 2.69 6.15 14.20
C VAL A 58 2.25 5.72 12.81
N GLN A 59 1.38 4.70 12.75
CA GLN A 59 0.76 4.24 11.52
C GLN A 59 -0.65 4.81 11.37
N ARG A 60 -0.94 5.41 10.22
CA ARG A 60 -2.19 6.07 9.89
C ARG A 60 -2.72 5.56 8.56
N VAL A 61 -4.03 5.42 8.45
CA VAL A 61 -4.72 5.08 7.21
C VAL A 61 -5.62 6.23 6.80
N TYR A 62 -5.44 6.72 5.58
CA TYR A 62 -6.29 7.72 4.96
C TYR A 62 -7.23 7.03 3.99
N CYS A 63 -8.51 7.00 4.32
CA CYS A 63 -9.58 6.52 3.47
C CYS A 63 -10.03 7.64 2.53
N ARG A 64 -9.90 7.44 1.21
CA ARG A 64 -10.39 8.43 0.23
C ARG A 64 -11.85 8.13 -0.13
N GLN A 65 -12.73 8.99 0.34
CA GLN A 65 -14.13 9.11 -0.08
C GLN A 65 -14.25 10.26 -1.09
N ASP A 66 -15.25 10.25 -1.96
CA ASP A 66 -15.41 11.12 -3.14
C ASP A 66 -14.64 12.45 -3.09
N GLU A 67 -15.05 13.35 -2.20
CA GLU A 67 -14.39 14.65 -1.97
C GLU A 67 -13.81 14.79 -0.55
N LYS A 68 -13.82 13.72 0.25
CA LYS A 68 -13.39 13.74 1.65
C LYS A 68 -12.35 12.68 1.92
N THR A 69 -11.27 13.07 2.59
CA THR A 69 -10.28 12.11 3.09
C THR A 69 -10.49 11.93 4.58
N VAL A 70 -10.82 10.72 5.01
CA VAL A 70 -10.98 10.38 6.42
C VAL A 70 -9.68 9.81 6.92
N ARG A 71 -9.10 10.42 7.96
CA ARG A 71 -7.90 9.94 8.63
C ARG A 71 -8.28 9.03 9.79
N ILE A 72 -7.68 7.85 9.82
CA ILE A 72 -7.96 6.78 10.79
C ILE A 72 -6.61 6.36 11.38
N MET A 73 -6.52 6.21 12.70
CA MET A 73 -5.32 5.64 13.32
C MET A 73 -5.32 4.14 13.12
N TRP A 74 -4.16 3.55 12.85
CA TRP A 74 -4.05 2.10 12.64
C TRP A 74 -4.57 1.30 13.85
N GLU A 75 -4.35 1.81 15.06
CA GLU A 75 -4.83 1.20 16.29
C GLU A 75 -6.35 1.13 16.41
N ASP A 76 -7.10 1.99 15.71
CA ASP A 76 -8.57 1.97 15.74
C ASP A 76 -9.16 0.97 14.75
N ILE A 77 -8.34 0.42 13.85
CA ILE A 77 -8.77 -0.50 12.82
C ILE A 77 -8.87 -1.91 13.40
N LYS A 78 -10.02 -2.55 13.15
CA LYS A 78 -10.24 -3.96 13.45
C LYS A 78 -9.85 -4.83 12.26
N SER A 79 -10.23 -4.44 11.05
CA SER A 79 -9.91 -5.17 9.82
C SER A 79 -10.01 -4.28 8.58
N ILE A 80 -9.23 -4.63 7.55
CA ILE A 80 -9.24 -3.99 6.23
C ILE A 80 -9.57 -5.07 5.20
N THR A 81 -10.63 -4.86 4.43
CA THR A 81 -11.08 -5.78 3.39
C THR A 81 -10.97 -5.11 2.04
N ARG A 82 -10.09 -5.61 1.18
CA ARG A 82 -9.99 -5.18 -0.22
C ARG A 82 -11.14 -5.78 -1.03
N LEU A 83 -11.84 -4.95 -1.76
CA LEU A 83 -12.88 -5.37 -2.69
C LEU A 83 -12.17 -5.63 -4.03
N ASN A 84 -11.76 -6.89 -4.25
CA ASN A 84 -11.37 -7.31 -5.60
C ASN A 84 -12.63 -7.28 -6.48
N GLN A 85 -12.58 -6.48 -7.53
CA GLN A 85 -13.52 -6.58 -8.65
C GLN A 85 -13.06 -7.67 -9.61
#